data_AF-A0A4R5BVR9-F1
#
_entry.id   AF-A0A4R5BVR9-F1
#
_cell.length_a   1.000
_cell.length_b   1.000
_cell.length_c   1.000
_cell.angle_alpha   90.00
_cell.angle_beta   90.00
_cell.angle_gamma   90.00
#
_symmetry.space_group_name_H-M   'P 1'
#
loop_
_entity.id
_entity.type
_entity.pdbx_description
1 polymer ?
#
loop_
_entity_poly.entity_id
_entity_poly.type
_entity_poly.pdbx_seq_one_letter_code
_entity_poly.pdbx_strand_id
1 'polypeptide(L)'
;MGSSGAGEAGTSERFDGTEHPHAYPKLYELMNALRRRRLSVELRASPLAVIVTRPDGPAEAVRTVTCKPRVTDAERMWFFDDATGEPIAEAEHIIEAAVIIAGDPGKPAVTPYGPMDALYAAVRRRIPQINARCESVPQTSWLEGAKATGNHLHVSYQGEKRRISWDDDAESYVWSTGPDTGGRLSVDVEQAAERIAWALGAPISADPTAEG
;
A
#
# COMPACT_ATOMS: atom_id res chain seq x y z
N MET A 1 20.99 26.62 52.50
CA MET A 1 19.53 26.35 52.48
C MET A 1 18.94 27.10 51.30
N GLY A 2 18.16 26.57 50.38
CA GLY A 2 17.62 25.24 50.12
C GLY A 2 16.83 25.30 48.80
N SER A 3 16.94 24.22 48.02
CA SER A 3 16.00 23.64 47.02
C SER A 3 15.28 24.58 46.04
N SER A 4 15.58 24.51 44.74
CA SER A 4 15.12 23.48 43.78
C SER A 4 13.61 23.48 43.54
N GLY A 5 13.24 23.89 42.33
CA GLY A 5 11.92 23.71 41.73
C GLY A 5 12.09 23.60 40.22
N ALA A 6 12.76 22.53 39.77
CA ALA A 6 12.72 22.10 38.38
C ALA A 6 11.32 21.53 38.11
N GLY A 7 10.53 22.24 37.31
CA GLY A 7 9.30 21.72 36.71
C GLY A 7 9.59 21.19 35.32
N GLU A 8 10.21 20.02 35.22
CA GLU A 8 10.08 19.17 34.03
C GLU A 8 8.84 18.30 34.21
N ALA A 9 7.91 18.37 33.26
CA ALA A 9 7.08 17.25 32.77
C ALA A 9 5.85 17.85 32.07
N GLY A 10 5.90 17.85 30.74
CA GLY A 10 4.78 18.28 29.92
C GLY A 10 5.01 18.11 28.43
N THR A 11 5.90 17.22 28.01
CA THR A 11 5.93 16.74 26.62
C THR A 11 4.79 15.75 26.49
N SER A 12 3.57 16.28 26.42
CA SER A 12 2.41 15.52 26.00
C SER A 12 2.65 15.13 24.54
N GLU A 13 3.35 14.01 24.34
CA GLU A 13 3.42 13.29 23.08
C GLU A 13 1.98 13.10 22.61
N ARG A 14 1.58 13.90 21.62
CA ARG A 14 0.26 13.85 21.02
C ARG A 14 0.11 12.48 20.38
N PHE A 15 -0.67 11.63 21.02
CA PHE A 15 -1.28 10.46 20.43
C PHE A 15 -2.19 10.96 19.29
N ASP A 16 -1.75 10.79 18.04
CA ASP A 16 -2.39 11.39 16.84
C ASP A 16 -3.71 10.70 16.46
N GLY A 17 -4.04 9.55 17.07
CA GLY A 17 -5.32 8.86 16.85
C GLY A 17 -5.47 8.22 15.45
N THR A 18 -4.41 8.28 14.63
CA THR A 18 -4.31 7.65 13.31
C THR A 18 -3.82 6.19 13.37
N GLU A 19 -3.51 5.69 14.57
CA GLU A 19 -3.04 4.32 14.80
C GLU A 19 -4.24 3.39 14.85
N HIS A 20 -4.43 2.63 13.76
CA HIS A 20 -5.50 1.64 13.67
C HIS A 20 -5.35 0.64 14.84
N PRO A 21 -6.43 0.28 15.57
CA PRO A 21 -6.35 -0.54 16.80
C PRO A 21 -5.70 -1.92 16.59
N HIS A 22 -5.64 -2.38 15.34
CA HIS A 22 -5.00 -3.64 14.95
C HIS A 22 -3.51 -3.51 14.55
N ALA A 23 -2.96 -2.29 14.45
CA ALA A 23 -1.57 -2.06 14.06
C ALA A 23 -0.57 -2.55 15.12
N TYR A 24 -0.85 -2.28 16.40
CA TYR A 24 0.06 -2.60 17.49
C TYR A 24 0.33 -4.11 17.63
N PRO A 25 -0.70 -5.00 17.67
CA PRO A 25 -0.48 -6.44 17.70
C PRO A 25 0.38 -6.94 16.53
N LYS A 26 0.17 -6.41 15.32
CA LYS A 26 0.90 -6.84 14.12
C LYS A 26 2.36 -6.39 14.13
N LEU A 27 2.64 -5.17 14.58
CA LEU A 27 4.00 -4.69 14.76
C LEU A 27 4.73 -5.46 15.87
N TYR A 28 4.03 -5.85 16.94
CA TYR A 28 4.60 -6.71 17.97
C TYR A 28 4.95 -8.11 17.46
N GLU A 29 4.09 -8.72 16.65
CA GLU A 29 4.36 -10.00 15.98
C GLU A 29 5.57 -9.92 15.03
N LEU A 30 5.65 -8.84 14.24
CA LEU A 30 6.77 -8.56 13.35
C LEU A 30 8.08 -8.38 14.12
N MET A 31 8.07 -7.58 15.20
CA MET A 31 9.22 -7.40 16.09
C MET A 31 9.74 -8.76 16.59
N ASN A 32 8.85 -9.64 17.05
CA ASN A 32 9.24 -10.97 17.53
C ASN A 32 9.81 -11.86 16.41
N ALA A 33 9.29 -11.75 15.19
CA ALA A 33 9.84 -12.45 14.02
C ALA A 33 11.24 -11.94 13.62
N LEU A 34 11.50 -10.64 13.74
CA LEU A 34 12.79 -10.02 13.45
C LEU A 34 13.84 -10.31 14.54
N ARG A 35 13.45 -10.31 15.83
CA ARG A 35 14.33 -10.72 16.95
C ARG A 35 14.84 -12.14 16.80
N ARG A 36 13.98 -13.06 16.36
CA ARG A 36 14.37 -14.46 16.08
C ARG A 36 15.43 -14.57 14.99
N ARG A 37 15.55 -13.55 14.12
CA ARG A 37 16.57 -13.43 13.07
C ARG A 37 17.80 -12.63 13.51
N ARG A 38 17.95 -12.35 14.81
CA ARG A 38 19.08 -11.61 15.41
C ARG A 38 19.21 -10.16 14.94
N LEU A 39 18.13 -9.55 14.46
CA LEU A 39 18.08 -8.11 14.21
C LEU A 39 17.83 -7.36 15.52
N SER A 40 18.45 -6.20 15.66
CA SER A 40 18.13 -5.27 16.74
C SER A 40 16.85 -4.55 16.38
N VAL A 41 15.84 -4.64 17.24
CA VAL A 41 14.52 -4.04 16.97
C VAL A 41 13.95 -3.35 18.21
N GLU A 42 13.44 -2.16 17.96
CA GLU A 42 12.75 -1.29 18.92
C GLU A 42 11.31 -1.08 18.43
N LEU A 43 10.33 -1.37 19.28
CA LEU A 43 8.93 -1.01 19.01
C LEU A 43 8.66 0.33 19.69
N ARG A 44 8.36 1.36 18.90
CA ARG A 44 7.93 2.66 19.41
C ARG A 44 6.42 2.73 19.44
N ALA A 45 5.89 3.42 20.45
CA ALA A 45 4.47 3.70 20.58
C ALA A 45 4.06 5.04 19.94
N SER A 46 5.02 5.94 19.71
CA SER A 46 4.78 7.27 19.13
C SER A 46 5.99 7.71 18.28
N PRO A 47 5.88 7.73 16.93
CA PRO A 47 4.84 7.06 16.15
C PRO A 47 4.90 5.53 16.34
N LEU A 48 3.76 4.85 16.24
CA LEU A 48 3.69 3.40 16.30
C LEU A 48 4.41 2.76 15.11
N ALA A 49 5.64 2.30 15.37
CA ALA A 49 6.53 1.75 14.36
C ALA A 49 7.51 0.75 14.97
N VAL A 50 7.98 -0.17 14.15
CA VAL A 50 9.15 -1.02 14.45
C VAL A 50 10.37 -0.42 13.77
N ILE A 51 11.36 -0.06 14.57
CA ILE A 51 12.67 0.37 14.09
C ILE A 51 13.58 -0.85 14.06
N VAL A 52 14.20 -1.08 12.91
CA VAL A 52 15.07 -2.22 12.66
C VAL A 52 16.48 -1.72 12.41
N THR A 53 17.44 -2.20 13.20
CA THR A 53 18.86 -1.89 13.06
C THR A 53 19.64 -3.19 12.86
N ARG A 54 20.45 -3.24 11.80
CA ARG A 54 21.32 -4.39 11.53
C ARG A 54 22.62 -4.28 12.34
N PRO A 55 22.96 -5.26 13.19
CA PRO A 55 24.18 -5.21 13.99
C PRO A 55 25.46 -5.36 13.16
N ASP A 56 25.40 -6.07 12.02
CA ASP A 56 26.54 -6.35 11.13
C ASP A 56 26.55 -5.48 9.86
N GLY A 57 25.75 -4.42 9.81
CA GLY A 57 25.69 -3.47 8.69
C GLY A 57 26.51 -2.19 8.96
N PRO A 58 26.68 -1.30 7.97
CA PRO A 58 27.07 0.07 8.27
C PRO A 58 26.09 0.63 9.30
N ALA A 59 26.61 1.35 10.30
CA ALA A 59 25.88 1.80 11.49
C ALA A 59 24.62 2.67 11.23
N GLU A 60 24.30 2.95 9.96
CA GLU A 60 23.22 3.81 9.49
C GLU A 60 22.07 3.06 8.82
N ALA A 61 22.12 1.74 8.67
CA ALA A 61 21.01 0.97 8.11
C ALA A 61 19.88 0.79 9.15
N VAL A 62 19.23 1.92 9.47
CA VAL A 62 18.04 2.00 10.31
C VAL A 62 16.82 2.06 9.39
N ARG A 63 15.91 1.10 9.54
CA ARG A 63 14.64 1.07 8.80
C ARG A 63 13.47 1.26 9.76
N THR A 64 12.58 2.19 9.47
CA THR A 64 11.34 2.40 10.23
C THR A 64 10.19 1.74 9.48
N VAL A 65 9.51 0.81 10.15
CA VAL A 65 8.38 0.06 9.59
C VAL A 65 7.10 0.42 10.33
N THR A 66 6.11 0.92 9.60
CA THR A 66 4.78 1.25 10.12
C THR A 66 3.77 0.19 9.71
N CYS A 67 2.63 0.15 10.40
CA CYS A 67 1.52 -0.74 10.04
C CYS A 67 0.22 0.07 9.94
N LYS A 68 -0.35 0.13 8.73
CA LYS A 68 -1.55 0.92 8.46
C LYS A 68 -2.46 0.21 7.46
N PRO A 69 -3.77 0.54 7.41
CA PRO A 69 -4.66 0.07 6.36
C PRO A 69 -4.14 0.54 4.99
N ARG A 70 -4.19 -0.35 4.00
CA ARG A 70 -3.87 0.00 2.62
C ARG A 70 -5.15 0.18 1.83
N VAL A 71 -5.32 1.37 1.29
CA VAL A 71 -6.54 1.76 0.59
C VAL A 71 -6.75 0.96 -0.70
N THR A 72 -5.68 0.51 -1.36
CA THR A 72 -5.77 -0.38 -2.52
C THR A 72 -6.42 -1.72 -2.16
N ASP A 73 -6.25 -2.20 -0.92
CA ASP A 73 -6.49 -3.61 -0.59
C ASP A 73 -7.64 -3.77 0.37
N ALA A 74 -8.74 -3.06 0.11
CA ALA A 74 -9.93 -3.12 0.97
C ALA A 74 -9.65 -2.72 2.43
N GLU A 75 -8.70 -1.81 2.66
CA GLU A 75 -8.29 -1.40 4.00
C GLU A 75 -7.67 -2.54 4.83
N ARG A 76 -7.20 -3.62 4.17
CA ARG A 76 -6.37 -4.64 4.84
C ARG A 76 -5.12 -3.97 5.40
N MET A 77 -4.64 -4.51 6.52
CA MET A 77 -3.45 -3.98 7.19
C MET A 77 -2.19 -4.42 6.44
N TRP A 78 -1.26 -3.50 6.22
CA TRP A 78 0.01 -3.73 5.57
C TRP A 78 1.16 -3.16 6.39
N PHE A 79 2.34 -3.76 6.25
CA PHE A 79 3.59 -3.15 6.69
C PHE A 79 4.11 -2.23 5.60
N PHE A 80 4.56 -1.04 6.00
CA PHE A 80 5.14 -0.05 5.10
C PHE A 80 6.50 0.35 5.58
N ASP A 81 7.37 0.63 4.63
CA ASP A 81 8.57 1.37 4.89
C ASP A 81 8.21 2.85 5.07
N ASP A 82 8.57 3.45 6.20
CA ASP A 82 8.19 4.83 6.53
C ASP A 82 8.92 5.85 5.65
N ALA A 83 10.17 5.56 5.27
CA ALA A 83 11.00 6.47 4.49
C ALA A 83 10.51 6.60 3.04
N THR A 84 10.08 5.51 2.43
CA THR A 84 9.60 5.44 1.04
C THR A 84 8.08 5.49 0.93
N GLY A 85 7.35 5.14 2.01
CA GLY A 85 5.92 4.93 2.00
C GLY A 85 5.49 3.66 1.24
N GLU A 86 6.44 2.81 0.83
CA GLU A 86 6.17 1.63 0.00
C GLU A 86 5.70 0.44 0.85
N PRO A 87 4.74 -0.35 0.34
CA PRO A 87 4.31 -1.57 1.01
C PRO A 87 5.44 -2.61 1.03
N ILE A 88 5.54 -3.36 2.12
CA ILE A 88 6.51 -4.44 2.32
C ILE A 88 5.81 -5.79 2.19
N ALA A 89 4.73 -5.98 2.95
CA ALA A 89 3.92 -7.21 2.96
C ALA A 89 2.61 -6.96 3.70
N GLU A 90 1.62 -7.81 3.47
CA GLU A 90 0.38 -7.80 4.24
C GLU A 90 0.67 -8.12 5.72
N ALA A 91 -0.04 -7.48 6.64
CA ALA A 91 0.18 -7.63 8.08
C ALA A 91 -0.16 -9.03 8.62
N GLU A 92 -0.90 -9.87 7.89
CA GLU A 92 -1.08 -11.29 8.22
C GLU A 92 0.14 -12.14 7.83
N HIS A 93 0.98 -11.66 6.91
CA HIS A 93 2.15 -12.39 6.39
C HIS A 93 3.44 -12.04 7.15
N ILE A 94 3.39 -12.17 8.48
CA ILE A 94 4.47 -11.76 9.41
C ILE A 94 5.84 -12.36 9.03
N ILE A 95 5.86 -13.64 8.64
CA ILE A 95 7.12 -14.35 8.34
C ILE A 95 7.74 -13.84 7.04
N GLU A 96 6.92 -13.60 6.02
CA GLU A 96 7.33 -13.05 4.73
C GLU A 96 7.90 -11.64 4.90
N ALA A 97 7.17 -10.77 5.61
CA ALA A 97 7.61 -9.42 5.96
C ALA A 97 8.99 -9.44 6.65
N ALA A 98 9.17 -10.34 7.62
CA ALA A 98 10.43 -10.46 8.34
C ALA A 98 11.59 -11.00 7.48
N VAL A 99 11.33 -11.86 6.49
CA VAL A 99 12.36 -12.32 5.54
C VAL A 99 12.79 -11.16 4.63
N ILE A 100 11.83 -10.41 4.10
CA ILE A 100 12.07 -9.24 3.26
C ILE A 100 12.95 -8.20 3.98
N ILE A 101 12.52 -7.79 5.17
CA ILE A 101 13.19 -6.76 5.97
C ILE A 101 14.60 -7.23 6.36
N ALA A 102 14.77 -8.53 6.67
CA ALA A 102 16.06 -9.09 7.00
C ALA A 102 17.00 -9.20 5.79
N GLY A 103 16.47 -9.50 4.61
CA GLY A 103 17.22 -9.64 3.36
C GLY A 103 17.82 -8.33 2.90
N ASP A 104 17.01 -7.25 2.86
CA ASP A 104 17.49 -5.93 2.47
C ASP A 104 16.65 -4.81 3.11
N PRO A 105 17.21 -4.04 4.07
CA PRO A 105 16.46 -2.97 4.74
C PRO A 105 16.23 -1.74 3.84
N GLY A 106 16.88 -1.61 2.68
CA GLY A 106 16.70 -0.49 1.76
C GLY A 106 15.82 -0.81 0.54
N LYS A 107 15.48 -2.08 0.33
CA LYS A 107 14.67 -2.50 -0.81
C LYS A 107 13.19 -2.61 -0.41
N PRO A 108 12.26 -1.99 -1.16
CA PRO A 108 10.86 -2.39 -1.07
C PRO A 108 10.75 -3.83 -1.57
N ALA A 109 9.96 -4.65 -0.88
CA ALA A 109 9.57 -5.92 -1.46
C ALA A 109 8.12 -5.86 -1.85
N VAL A 110 7.88 -6.36 -3.05
CA VAL A 110 6.59 -6.69 -3.62
C VAL A 110 5.78 -5.45 -3.98
N THR A 111 5.53 -5.27 -5.28
CA THR A 111 4.29 -4.66 -5.78
C THR A 111 3.25 -5.78 -5.78
N PRO A 112 2.43 -5.92 -4.73
CA PRO A 112 1.62 -7.13 -4.55
C PRO A 112 0.53 -7.28 -5.60
N TYR A 113 0.16 -6.18 -6.29
CA TYR A 113 -0.73 -6.24 -7.45
C TYR A 113 -0.02 -6.01 -8.79
N GLY A 114 1.32 -5.98 -8.79
CA GLY A 114 2.12 -5.74 -9.98
C GLY A 114 1.78 -4.38 -10.65
N PRO A 115 1.59 -4.34 -11.98
CA PRO A 115 1.21 -3.13 -12.71
C PRO A 115 -0.07 -2.46 -12.20
N MET A 116 -0.99 -3.20 -11.58
CA MET A 116 -2.26 -2.67 -11.08
C MET A 116 -2.08 -1.63 -9.97
N ASP A 117 -0.99 -1.70 -9.20
CA ASP A 117 -0.66 -0.69 -8.20
C ASP A 117 -0.33 0.66 -8.82
N ALA A 118 0.41 0.66 -9.93
CA ALA A 118 0.75 1.88 -10.67
C ALA A 118 -0.50 2.52 -11.29
N LEU A 119 -1.39 1.70 -11.85
CA LEU A 119 -2.67 2.18 -12.36
C LEU A 119 -3.55 2.75 -11.25
N TYR A 120 -3.64 2.07 -10.10
CA TYR A 120 -4.39 2.60 -8.95
C TYR A 120 -3.84 3.96 -8.49
N ALA A 121 -2.51 4.10 -8.40
CA ALA A 121 -1.88 5.35 -7.99
C ALA A 121 -2.20 6.49 -8.97
N ALA A 122 -2.13 6.23 -10.28
CA ALA A 122 -2.51 7.18 -11.32
C ALA A 122 -3.98 7.59 -11.22
N VAL A 123 -4.88 6.62 -11.02
CA VAL A 123 -6.33 6.85 -10.80
C VAL A 123 -6.55 7.72 -9.56
N ARG A 124 -5.92 7.42 -8.43
CA ARG A 124 -6.06 8.25 -7.21
C ARG A 124 -5.53 9.66 -7.37
N ARG A 125 -4.49 9.86 -8.18
CA ARG A 125 -3.91 11.18 -8.46
C ARG A 125 -4.79 12.01 -9.40
N ARG A 126 -5.29 11.41 -10.49
CA ARG A 126 -5.99 12.12 -11.58
C ARG A 126 -7.50 12.22 -11.40
N ILE A 127 -8.09 11.21 -10.74
CA ILE A 127 -9.54 11.04 -10.62
C ILE A 127 -9.88 10.57 -9.20
N PRO A 128 -9.56 11.36 -8.16
CA PRO A 128 -9.81 10.97 -6.76
C PRO A 128 -11.28 10.70 -6.44
N GLN A 129 -12.21 11.26 -7.21
CA GLN A 129 -13.66 11.02 -7.13
C GLN A 129 -14.10 9.62 -7.59
N ILE A 130 -13.27 8.90 -8.34
CA ILE A 130 -13.55 7.52 -8.71
C ILE A 130 -13.20 6.62 -7.53
N ASN A 131 -14.14 5.80 -7.11
CA ASN A 131 -13.88 4.79 -6.09
C ASN A 131 -13.12 3.63 -6.76
N ALA A 132 -11.83 3.60 -6.51
CA ALA A 132 -10.89 2.60 -7.00
C ALA A 132 -10.49 1.65 -5.86
N ARG A 133 -10.44 0.35 -6.16
CA ARG A 133 -10.01 -0.71 -5.23
C ARG A 133 -9.34 -1.84 -5.99
N CYS A 134 -8.16 -2.26 -5.55
CA CYS A 134 -7.53 -3.49 -6.02
C CYS A 134 -8.18 -4.70 -5.32
N GLU A 135 -8.42 -5.75 -6.09
CA GLU A 135 -8.97 -7.01 -5.61
C GLU A 135 -8.17 -8.15 -6.25
N SER A 136 -7.65 -9.06 -5.42
CA SER A 136 -7.06 -10.31 -5.92
C SER A 136 -8.15 -11.37 -5.86
N VAL A 137 -8.56 -11.88 -7.01
CA VAL A 137 -9.55 -12.97 -7.07
C VAL A 137 -8.77 -14.29 -7.00
N PRO A 138 -8.88 -15.04 -5.89
CA PRO A 138 -8.13 -16.29 -5.74
C PRO A 138 -8.54 -17.29 -6.82
N GLN A 139 -7.56 -18.06 -7.29
CA GLN A 139 -7.67 -19.03 -8.40
C GLN A 139 -8.54 -20.27 -8.07
N THR A 140 -9.44 -20.18 -7.09
CA THR A 140 -10.23 -21.31 -6.57
C THR A 140 -11.60 -21.46 -7.23
N SER A 141 -11.96 -20.56 -8.15
CA SER A 141 -13.22 -20.62 -8.89
C SER A 141 -13.16 -21.65 -10.02
N TRP A 142 -13.28 -22.94 -9.68
CA TRP A 142 -13.46 -24.03 -10.65
C TRP A 142 -14.81 -24.00 -11.40
N LEU A 143 -15.63 -22.96 -11.17
CA LEU A 143 -16.83 -22.65 -11.93
C LEU A 143 -16.70 -21.22 -12.48
N GLU A 144 -17.06 -21.07 -13.75
CA GLU A 144 -17.06 -19.84 -14.55
C GLU A 144 -15.69 -19.32 -15.01
N GLY A 145 -15.28 -19.80 -16.20
CA GLY A 145 -14.55 -19.02 -17.20
C GLY A 145 -13.19 -18.45 -16.78
N ALA A 146 -12.12 -19.06 -17.30
CA ALA A 146 -10.71 -18.73 -17.09
C ALA A 146 -10.24 -17.31 -17.54
N LYS A 147 -11.00 -16.25 -17.29
CA LYS A 147 -10.62 -14.83 -17.46
C LYS A 147 -10.76 -13.99 -16.18
N ALA A 148 -11.22 -14.57 -15.07
CA ALA A 148 -11.49 -13.84 -13.83
C ALA A 148 -10.40 -13.99 -12.75
N THR A 149 -9.37 -14.82 -12.97
CA THR A 149 -8.33 -15.08 -11.97
C THR A 149 -7.19 -14.09 -12.11
N GLY A 150 -6.75 -13.48 -10.99
CA GLY A 150 -5.65 -12.51 -10.99
C GLY A 150 -5.97 -11.23 -10.22
N ASN A 151 -5.10 -10.24 -10.38
CA ASN A 151 -5.24 -8.93 -9.75
C ASN A 151 -6.11 -8.02 -10.62
N HIS A 152 -7.22 -7.54 -10.06
CA HIS A 152 -8.18 -6.67 -10.72
C HIS A 152 -8.24 -5.31 -10.02
N LEU A 153 -8.46 -4.25 -10.80
CA LEU A 153 -8.78 -2.92 -10.30
C LEU A 153 -10.27 -2.70 -10.55
N HIS A 154 -11.03 -2.64 -9.46
CA HIS A 154 -12.44 -2.25 -9.48
C HIS A 154 -12.51 -0.73 -9.43
N VAL A 155 -13.19 -0.15 -10.41
CA VAL A 155 -13.44 1.28 -10.50
C VAL A 155 -14.94 1.52 -10.54
N SER A 156 -15.41 2.51 -9.79
CA SER A 156 -16.81 2.89 -9.79
C SER A 156 -17.04 4.38 -9.61
N TYR A 157 -18.04 4.90 -10.32
CA TYR A 157 -18.44 6.31 -10.28
C TYR A 157 -19.91 6.45 -10.62
N GLN A 158 -20.68 7.21 -9.82
CA GLN A 158 -22.12 7.44 -10.02
C GLN A 158 -22.98 6.18 -10.28
N GLY A 159 -22.60 5.03 -9.69
CA GLY A 159 -23.32 3.77 -9.86
C GLY A 159 -22.81 2.89 -11.00
N GLU A 160 -22.03 3.43 -11.94
CA GLU A 160 -21.28 2.67 -12.94
C GLU A 160 -20.13 1.92 -12.27
N LYS A 161 -19.98 0.62 -12.58
CA LYS A 161 -18.94 -0.24 -12.01
C LYS A 161 -18.24 -1.02 -13.10
N ARG A 162 -16.91 -0.97 -13.11
CA ARG A 162 -16.08 -1.68 -14.10
C ARG A 162 -14.89 -2.35 -13.43
N ARG A 163 -14.38 -3.40 -14.05
CA ARG A 163 -13.19 -4.12 -13.62
C ARG A 163 -12.13 -4.07 -14.71
N ILE A 164 -10.89 -3.92 -14.30
CA ILE A 164 -9.72 -3.89 -15.16
C ILE A 164 -8.79 -4.99 -14.67
N SER A 165 -8.19 -5.74 -15.58
CA SER A 165 -7.10 -6.67 -15.27
C SER A 165 -5.85 -6.27 -16.06
N TRP A 166 -4.72 -6.78 -15.61
CA TRP A 166 -3.50 -6.78 -16.39
C TRP A 166 -3.48 -8.01 -17.31
N ASP A 167 -3.24 -7.79 -18.60
CA ASP A 167 -3.01 -8.83 -19.59
C ASP A 167 -1.50 -9.01 -19.77
N ASP A 168 -0.95 -10.10 -19.23
CA ASP A 168 0.48 -10.41 -19.30
C ASP A 168 0.97 -10.69 -20.73
N ASP A 169 0.12 -11.24 -21.61
CA ASP A 169 0.48 -11.52 -23.01
C ASP A 169 0.62 -10.22 -23.84
N ALA A 170 -0.23 -9.23 -23.54
CA ALA A 170 -0.25 -7.94 -24.22
C ALA A 170 0.50 -6.83 -23.47
N GLU A 171 1.04 -7.13 -22.28
CA GLU A 171 1.64 -6.18 -21.34
C GLU A 171 0.82 -4.88 -21.22
N SER A 172 -0.50 -5.02 -21.10
CA SER A 172 -1.42 -3.88 -21.10
C SER A 172 -2.64 -4.10 -20.21
N TYR A 173 -3.24 -3.01 -19.74
CA TYR A 173 -4.48 -3.09 -18.97
C TYR A 173 -5.66 -3.36 -19.90
N VAL A 174 -6.57 -4.23 -19.48
CA VAL A 174 -7.76 -4.59 -20.26
C VAL A 174 -9.03 -4.51 -19.43
N TRP A 175 -10.11 -4.03 -20.03
CA TRP A 175 -11.43 -4.09 -19.40
C TRP A 175 -11.88 -5.54 -19.26
N SER A 176 -12.08 -5.97 -18.02
CA SER A 176 -12.52 -7.32 -17.70
C SER A 176 -14.04 -7.42 -17.58
N THR A 177 -14.71 -6.28 -17.33
CA THR A 177 -16.17 -6.18 -17.29
C THR A 177 -16.66 -4.84 -17.86
N GLY A 178 -17.93 -4.81 -18.30
CA GLY A 178 -18.59 -3.62 -18.84
C GLY A 178 -18.79 -3.67 -20.36
N PRO A 179 -19.32 -2.60 -20.97
CA PRO A 179 -19.60 -2.55 -22.41
C PRO A 179 -18.33 -2.67 -23.26
N ASP A 180 -17.18 -2.27 -22.72
CA ASP A 180 -15.88 -2.30 -23.38
C ASP A 180 -15.06 -3.55 -23.04
N THR A 181 -15.69 -4.63 -22.57
CA THR A 181 -14.97 -5.86 -22.17
C THR A 181 -14.06 -6.37 -23.29
N GLY A 182 -12.79 -6.64 -22.96
CA GLY A 182 -11.73 -7.00 -23.91
C GLY A 182 -11.07 -5.80 -24.60
N GLY A 183 -11.56 -4.59 -24.37
CA GLY A 183 -10.95 -3.35 -24.83
C GLY A 183 -9.65 -3.05 -24.08
N ARG A 184 -8.61 -2.70 -24.83
CA ARG A 184 -7.29 -2.35 -24.29
C ARG A 184 -7.25 -0.90 -23.81
N LEU A 185 -6.75 -0.72 -22.60
CA LEU A 185 -6.29 0.55 -22.08
C LEU A 185 -4.83 0.78 -22.48
N SER A 186 -4.36 2.02 -22.33
CA SER A 186 -2.96 2.34 -22.62
C SER A 186 -2.04 1.61 -21.64
N VAL A 187 -0.84 1.22 -22.06
CA VAL A 187 0.23 0.75 -21.15
C VAL A 187 0.70 1.87 -20.22
N ASP A 188 0.60 3.11 -20.70
CA ASP A 188 0.87 4.31 -19.91
C ASP A 188 -0.26 4.53 -18.89
N VAL A 189 0.11 4.50 -17.60
CA VAL A 189 -0.84 4.52 -16.48
C VAL A 189 -1.65 5.81 -16.40
N GLU A 190 -1.08 6.92 -16.88
CA GLU A 190 -1.77 8.21 -16.91
C GLU A 190 -2.85 8.23 -17.98
N GLN A 191 -2.51 7.84 -19.21
CA GLN A 191 -3.49 7.70 -20.29
C GLN A 191 -4.54 6.61 -19.98
N ALA A 192 -4.15 5.55 -19.27
CA ALA A 192 -5.09 4.55 -18.79
C ALA A 192 -6.08 5.17 -17.79
N ALA A 193 -5.61 5.94 -16.81
CA ALA A 193 -6.47 6.66 -15.86
C ALA A 193 -7.42 7.64 -16.55
N GLU A 194 -6.96 8.37 -17.57
CA GLU A 194 -7.82 9.24 -18.39
C GLU A 194 -8.90 8.43 -19.10
N ARG A 195 -8.54 7.34 -19.79
CA ARG A 195 -9.53 6.47 -20.45
C ARG A 195 -10.54 5.88 -19.47
N ILE A 196 -10.13 5.57 -18.24
CA ILE A 196 -11.03 5.13 -17.17
C ILE A 196 -12.02 6.25 -16.81
N ALA A 197 -11.54 7.48 -16.66
CA ALA A 197 -12.39 8.64 -16.38
C ALA A 197 -13.45 8.85 -17.48
N TRP A 198 -13.01 8.84 -18.75
CA TRP A 198 -13.89 8.96 -19.91
C TRP A 198 -14.93 7.84 -19.96
N ALA A 199 -14.52 6.59 -19.72
CA ALA A 199 -15.42 5.43 -19.73
C ALA A 199 -16.46 5.45 -18.60
N LEU A 200 -16.14 6.10 -17.48
CA LEU A 200 -17.04 6.26 -16.32
C LEU A 200 -17.79 7.60 -16.32
N GLY A 201 -17.51 8.50 -17.26
CA GLY A 201 -18.07 9.86 -17.28
C GLY A 201 -17.61 10.73 -16.09
N ALA A 202 -16.47 10.40 -15.47
CA ALA A 202 -15.92 11.18 -14.39
C ALA A 202 -15.12 12.37 -14.94
N PRO A 203 -15.22 13.57 -14.33
CA PRO A 203 -14.32 14.65 -14.67
C PRO A 203 -12.88 14.22 -14.36
N ILE A 204 -11.90 14.65 -15.14
CA ILE A 204 -10.48 14.47 -14.81
C ILE A 204 -10.05 15.73 -14.05
N SER A 205 -9.40 15.57 -12.89
CA SER A 205 -8.80 16.73 -12.23
C SER A 205 -7.70 17.27 -13.15
N ALA A 206 -7.91 18.48 -13.67
CA ALA A 206 -6.86 19.20 -14.35
C ALA A 206 -5.71 19.41 -13.36
N ASP A 207 -4.51 19.04 -13.78
CA ASP A 207 -3.30 19.39 -13.04
C ASP A 207 -3.25 20.92 -12.91
N PRO A 208 -3.06 21.51 -11.71
CA PRO A 208 -3.02 22.95 -11.54
C PRO A 208 -1.79 23.62 -12.18
N THR A 209 -0.95 22.88 -12.92
CA THR A 209 0.24 23.42 -13.60
C THR A 209 -0.01 23.80 -15.07
N ALA A 210 -1.26 23.73 -15.56
CA ALA A 210 -1.60 24.12 -16.93
C ALA A 210 -2.42 25.41 -17.00
N GLU A 211 -2.02 26.46 -16.27
CA GLU A 211 -2.38 27.84 -16.61
C GLU A 211 -1.12 28.71 -16.55
N GLY A 212 -0.64 29.09 -17.74
CA GLY A 212 0.34 30.15 -17.97
C GLY A 212 -0.26 31.19 -18.90
#